data_AF-A0A973CH19-F1
#
_entry.id   AF-A0A973CH19-F1
#
_cell.length_a   1.000
_cell.length_b   1.000
_cell.length_c   1.000
_cell.angle_alpha   90.00
_cell.angle_beta   90.00
_cell.angle_gamma   90.00
#
_symmetry.space_group_name_H-M   'P 1'
#
loop_
_entity.id
_entity.type
_entity.pdbx_description
1 polymer ?
#
loop_
_entity_poly.entity_id
_entity_poly.type
_entity_poly.pdbx_seq_one_letter_code
_entity_poly.pdbx_strand_id
1 'polypeptide(L)'
;MKKIALDAIDIRILSALQQHGKVSKSKLAELVNLSPTPCWVRLDKLKKTGLISGYRTDIDLERIVDLTKVLVTISLKNHSKADFERF
;
A
#
# COMPACT_ATOMS: atom_id res chain seq x y z
N MET A 1 -10.47 1.59 17.26
CA MET A 1 -10.40 0.93 15.93
C MET A 1 -10.30 -0.58 16.15
N LYS A 2 -11.15 -1.39 15.51
CA LYS A 2 -11.12 -2.86 15.68
C LYS A 2 -9.93 -3.42 14.90
N LYS A 3 -8.91 -3.90 15.62
CA LYS A 3 -7.69 -4.47 15.02
C LYS A 3 -8.06 -5.81 14.37
N ILE A 4 -7.88 -5.93 13.06
CA ILE A 4 -8.13 -7.18 12.35
C ILE A 4 -6.94 -8.10 12.61
N ALA A 5 -7.22 -9.31 13.09
CA ALA A 5 -6.21 -10.35 13.19
C ALA A 5 -5.83 -10.80 11.79
N LEU A 6 -4.57 -10.55 11.40
CA LEU A 6 -3.97 -11.04 10.16
C LEU A 6 -3.17 -12.30 10.49
N ASP A 7 -3.30 -13.32 9.66
CA ASP A 7 -2.42 -14.48 9.74
C ASP A 7 -1.24 -14.36 8.76
N ALA A 8 -0.34 -15.35 8.79
CA ALA A 8 0.85 -15.35 7.96
C ALA A 8 0.54 -15.35 6.45
N ILE A 9 -0.59 -15.95 6.04
CA ILE A 9 -1.01 -15.99 4.64
C ILE A 9 -1.49 -14.60 4.20
N ASP A 10 -2.29 -13.93 5.03
CA ASP A 10 -2.78 -12.59 4.75
C ASP A 10 -1.60 -11.61 4.59
N ILE A 11 -0.58 -11.72 5.44
CA ILE A 11 0.65 -10.93 5.32
C ILE A 11 1.37 -11.22 4.00
N ARG A 12 1.48 -12.49 3.59
CA ARG A 12 2.09 -12.87 2.30
C ARG A 12 1.32 -12.29 1.10
N ILE A 13 -0.02 -12.30 1.16
CA ILE A 13 -0.88 -11.69 0.13
C ILE A 13 -0.61 -10.18 0.05
N LEU A 14 -0.60 -9.47 1.18
CA LEU A 14 -0.34 -8.04 1.22
C LEU A 14 1.06 -7.70 0.69
N SER A 15 2.08 -8.46 1.09
CA SER A 15 3.46 -8.32 0.61
C SER A 15 3.56 -8.51 -0.90
N ALA A 16 2.93 -9.55 -1.44
CA ALA A 16 2.94 -9.83 -2.88
C ALA A 16 2.25 -8.70 -3.66
N LEU A 17 1.15 -8.15 -3.16
CA LEU A 17 0.44 -7.03 -3.78
C LEU A 17 1.21 -5.71 -3.70
N GLN A 18 1.96 -5.47 -2.62
CA GLN A 18 2.82 -4.28 -2.53
C GLN A 18 3.96 -4.32 -3.55
N GLN A 19 4.56 -5.50 -3.77
CA GLN A 19 5.69 -5.65 -4.67
C GLN A 19 5.28 -5.67 -6.15
N HIS A 20 4.17 -6.34 -6.48
CA HIS A 20 3.77 -6.56 -7.87
C HIS A 20 2.55 -5.73 -8.30
N GLY A 21 1.96 -4.95 -7.39
CA GLY A 21 0.76 -4.19 -7.65
C GLY A 21 -0.45 -5.08 -7.96
N LYS A 22 -1.18 -4.74 -9.02
CA LYS A 22 -2.37 -5.50 -9.45
C LYS A 22 -1.94 -6.72 -10.27
N VAL A 23 -2.00 -7.90 -9.67
CA VAL A 23 -1.71 -9.19 -10.31
C VAL A 23 -2.96 -10.03 -10.57
N SER A 24 -2.87 -10.98 -11.50
CA SER A 24 -3.95 -11.94 -11.78
C SER A 24 -4.18 -12.89 -10.61
N LYS A 25 -5.38 -13.49 -10.53
CA LYS A 25 -5.74 -14.42 -9.45
C LYS A 25 -4.82 -15.65 -9.42
N SER A 26 -4.49 -16.20 -10.59
CA SER A 26 -3.56 -17.34 -10.70
C SER A 26 -2.17 -16.97 -10.23
N LYS A 27 -1.66 -15.81 -10.65
CA LYS A 27 -0.30 -15.39 -10.28
C LYS A 27 -0.17 -15.08 -8.81
N LEU A 28 -1.16 -14.43 -8.21
CA LEU A 28 -1.18 -14.19 -6.77
C LEU A 28 -1.15 -15.51 -6.00
N ALA A 29 -1.97 -16.48 -6.42
CA ALA A 29 -2.06 -17.79 -5.79
C ALA A 29 -0.72 -18.56 -5.84
N GLU A 30 -0.02 -18.51 -6.98
CA GLU A 30 1.35 -19.02 -7.10
C GLU A 30 2.32 -18.35 -6.12
N LEU A 31 2.35 -17.01 -6.09
CA LEU A 31 3.26 -16.23 -5.23
C LEU A 31 3.07 -16.55 -3.73
N VAL A 32 1.83 -16.81 -3.32
CA VAL A 32 1.49 -17.11 -1.93
C VAL A 32 1.36 -18.59 -1.63
N ASN A 33 1.73 -19.48 -2.56
CA ASN A 33 1.62 -20.94 -2.43
C ASN A 33 0.22 -21.39 -1.94
N LEU A 34 -0.83 -20.92 -2.60
CA LEU A 34 -2.21 -21.30 -2.34
C LEU A 34 -2.92 -21.71 -3.64
N SER A 35 -4.01 -22.46 -3.52
CA SER A 35 -4.92 -22.62 -4.65
C SER A 35 -5.68 -21.31 -4.93
N PRO A 36 -6.13 -21.07 -6.18
CA PRO A 36 -6.74 -19.80 -6.57
C PRO A 36 -7.99 -19.40 -5.76
N THR A 37 -8.84 -20.37 -5.42
CA THR A 37 -10.10 -20.14 -4.69
C THR A 37 -9.89 -19.58 -3.28
N PRO A 38 -9.12 -20.22 -2.36
CA PRO A 38 -8.89 -19.68 -1.03
C PRO A 38 -8.08 -18.39 -1.04
N CYS A 39 -7.15 -18.22 -1.99
CA CYS A 39 -6.42 -16.97 -2.17
C CYS A 39 -7.38 -15.81 -2.48
N TRP A 40 -8.38 -16.04 -3.33
CA TRP A 40 -9.36 -15.03 -3.71
C TRP A 40 -10.28 -14.63 -2.56
N VAL A 41 -10.78 -15.62 -1.78
CA VAL A 41 -11.62 -15.35 -0.60
C VAL A 41 -10.89 -14.48 0.42
N ARG A 42 -9.61 -14.77 0.67
CA ARG A 42 -8.78 -13.97 1.57
C ARG A 42 -8.53 -12.57 1.04
N LEU A 43 -8.21 -12.43 -0.25
CA LEU A 43 -8.05 -11.13 -0.87
C LEU A 43 -9.33 -10.28 -0.79
N ASP A 44 -10.49 -10.87 -1.05
CA ASP A 44 -11.78 -10.19 -0.95
C ASP A 44 -12.06 -9.69 0.48
N LYS A 45 -11.78 -10.52 1.49
CA LYS A 45 -11.84 -10.13 2.90
C LYS A 45 -10.91 -8.94 3.19
N LEU A 46 -9.64 -9.00 2.77
CA LEU A 46 -8.66 -7.92 2.97
C LEU A 46 -9.11 -6.61 2.32
N LYS A 47 -9.70 -6.67 1.13
CA LYS A 47 -10.28 -5.48 0.46
C LYS A 47 -11.46 -4.91 1.23
N LYS A 48 -12.42 -5.75 1.61
CA LYS A 48 -13.62 -5.33 2.37
C LYS A 48 -13.29 -4.70 3.71
N THR A 49 -12.15 -5.09 4.30
CA THR A 49 -11.69 -4.50 5.56
C THR A 49 -11.06 -3.11 5.43
N GLY A 50 -10.82 -2.61 4.20
CA GLY A 50 -10.19 -1.32 3.96
C GLY A 50 -8.68 -1.31 4.20
N LEU A 51 -8.04 -2.46 4.42
CA LEU A 51 -6.58 -2.58 4.54
C LEU A 51 -5.86 -2.29 3.22
N ILE A 52 -6.55 -2.52 2.09
CA ILE A 52 -6.06 -2.16 0.76
C ILE A 52 -6.75 -0.85 0.37
N SER A 53 -6.03 0.26 0.50
CA SER A 53 -6.55 1.61 0.20
C SER A 53 -6.64 1.90 -1.30
N GLY A 54 -5.84 1.21 -2.13
CA GLY A 54 -5.85 1.37 -3.58
C GLY A 54 -4.67 0.70 -4.25
N TYR A 55 -4.63 0.80 -5.58
CA TYR A 55 -3.53 0.34 -6.41
C TYR A 55 -2.93 1.54 -7.13
N ARG A 56 -1.61 1.61 -7.22
CA ARG A 56 -0.88 2.68 -7.90
C ARG A 56 0.13 2.09 -8.86
N THR A 57 0.39 2.81 -9.94
CA THR A 57 1.45 2.51 -10.91
C THR A 57 2.61 3.45 -10.63
N ASP A 58 3.82 2.91 -10.60
CA ASP A 58 5.03 3.72 -10.56
C ASP A 58 5.35 4.20 -11.98
N ILE A 59 5.60 5.50 -12.13
CA ILE A 59 5.80 6.15 -13.42
C ILE A 59 7.21 6.72 -13.44
N ASP A 60 7.98 6.33 -14.45
CA ASP A 60 9.27 6.93 -14.73
C ASP A 60 9.08 8.34 -15.29
N LEU A 61 8.95 9.31 -14.39
CA LEU A 61 8.70 10.70 -14.74
C LEU A 61 9.90 11.35 -15.44
N GLU A 62 11.12 10.88 -15.20
CA GLU A 62 12.35 11.44 -15.80
C GLU A 62 12.37 11.23 -17.33
N ARG A 63 11.68 10.20 -17.83
CA ARG A 63 11.50 9.96 -19.27
C ARG A 63 10.40 10.77 -19.92
N ILE A 64 9.51 11.37 -19.13
CA ILE A 64 8.29 12.03 -19.64
C ILE A 64 8.43 13.54 -19.56
N VAL A 65 9.03 14.05 -18.49
CA VAL A 65 9.15 15.49 -18.23
C VAL A 65 10.51 15.81 -17.59
N ASP A 66 10.97 17.05 -17.77
CA ASP A 66 12.08 17.61 -16.99
C ASP A 66 11.63 17.79 -15.53
N LEU A 67 11.89 16.78 -14.71
CA LEU A 67 11.44 16.74 -13.32
C LEU A 67 12.55 17.20 -12.36
N THR A 68 12.26 18.22 -11.54
CA THR A 68 13.07 18.55 -10.36
C THR A 68 12.33 18.14 -9.09
N LYS A 69 12.85 17.16 -8.35
CA LYS A 69 12.32 16.75 -7.05
C LYS A 69 12.98 17.59 -5.95
N VAL A 70 12.19 18.30 -5.15
CA VAL A 70 12.68 19.07 -4.00
C VAL A 70 12.11 18.49 -2.71
N LEU A 71 12.98 18.14 -1.76
CA LEU A 71 12.59 17.79 -0.40
C LEU A 71 12.86 18.98 0.51
N VAL A 72 11.83 19.51 1.16
CA VAL A 72 11.95 20.67 2.04
C VAL A 72 11.82 20.22 3.49
N THR A 73 12.77 20.64 4.32
CA THR A 73 12.69 20.47 5.78
C THR A 73 12.28 21.80 6.40
N ILE A 74 11.17 21.82 7.11
CA ILE A 74 10.67 23.01 7.81
C ILE A 74 10.99 22.85 9.29
N SER A 75 11.68 23.83 9.87
CA SER A 75 11.86 23.95 11.32
C SER A 75 10.95 25.05 11.84
N LEU A 76 10.03 24.70 12.74
CA LEU A 76 9.18 25.68 13.40
C LEU A 76 10.01 26.49 14.40
N LYS A 77 9.85 27.82 14.41
CA LYS A 77 10.53 28.68 15.37
C LYS A 77 10.03 28.46 16.80
N ASN A 78 8.72 28.20 16.94
CA ASN A 78 8.04 28.04 18.22
C ASN A 78 7.19 26.76 18.22
N HIS A 79 7.02 26.15 19.38
CA HIS A 79 6.24 24.91 19.58
C HIS A 79 4.79 25.21 20.02
N SER A 80 4.20 26.33 19.57
CA SER A 80 2.85 26.67 19.98
C SER A 80 1.83 25.81 19.24
N LYS A 81 0.67 25.54 19.87
CA LYS A 81 -0.42 24.77 19.24
C LYS A 81 -0.90 25.39 17.93
N ALA A 82 -0.90 26.72 17.85
CA ALA A 82 -1.30 27.46 16.65
C ALA A 82 -0.30 27.27 15.49
N ASP A 83 0.99 27.12 15.78
CA ASP A 83 2.02 26.87 14.77
C ASP A 83 1.94 25.43 14.23
N PHE A 84 1.53 24.47 15.06
CA PHE A 84 1.32 23.07 14.65
C PHE A 84 0.06 22.85 13.82
N GLU A 85 -1.05 23.57 14.06
CA GLU A 85 -2.28 23.37 13.26
C GLU A 85 -2.21 23.99 11.86
N ARG A 86 -1.21 24.84 11.60
CA ARG A 86 -1.06 25.56 10.33
C ARG A 86 -0.27 24.77 9.26
N PHE A 87 0.37 23.67 9.65
CA PHE A 87 1.20 22.81 8.80
C PHE A 87 0.80 21.34 8.97
#